data_AF-A0A4P7KYM5-F1
#
_entry.id   AF-A0A4P7KYM5-F1
#
_cell.length_a   1.000
_cell.length_b   1.000
_cell.length_c   1.000
_cell.angle_alpha   90.00
_cell.angle_beta   90.00
_cell.angle_gamma   90.00
#
_symmetry.space_group_name_H-M   'P 1'
#
loop_
_entity.id
_entity.type
_entity.pdbx_description
1 polymer ?
#
loop_
_entity_poly.entity_id
_entity_poly.type
_entity_poly.pdbx_seq_one_letter_code
_entity_poly.pdbx_strand_id
1 'polypeptide(L)'
;MENLASQYQEHIKILQQRTQNALKNNKLNALLIHSGEPQGVFLDDYHYPFRANPHFKAWLPITQVAHCWLLVDGVSKPKLWFYSPIDYWHSIDSLPDSFWVKEFELFHLKQANDIKQGLL
;
A
#
# COMPACT_ATOMS: atom_id res chain seq x y z
N MET A 1 12.70 22.41 12.16
CA MET A 1 12.10 21.26 11.48
C MET A 1 10.88 20.84 12.28
N GLU A 2 9.74 21.53 12.08
CA GLU A 2 8.47 20.95 12.50
C GLU A 2 8.31 19.62 11.74
N ASN A 3 8.00 18.58 12.50
CA ASN A 3 8.42 17.20 12.24
C ASN A 3 7.53 16.58 11.14
N LEU A 4 8.11 16.22 9.99
CA LEU A 4 7.38 15.53 8.90
C LEU A 4 6.59 14.31 9.42
N ALA A 5 7.09 13.64 10.47
CA ALA A 5 6.38 12.53 11.11
C ALA A 5 5.08 12.96 11.81
N SER A 6 5.01 14.14 12.43
CA SER A 6 3.78 14.63 13.07
C SER A 6 2.78 15.14 12.04
N GLN A 7 3.24 15.77 10.97
CA GLN A 7 2.38 16.16 9.84
C GLN A 7 1.80 14.92 9.14
N TYR A 8 2.60 13.87 8.98
CA TYR A 8 2.14 12.61 8.40
C TYR A 8 1.10 11.91 9.28
N GLN A 9 1.25 11.95 10.61
CA GLN A 9 0.22 11.46 11.53
C GLN A 9 -1.12 12.16 11.34
N GLU A 10 -1.10 13.49 11.18
CA GLU A 10 -2.33 14.25 10.92
C GLU A 10 -2.93 13.93 9.55
N HIS A 11 -2.08 13.77 8.52
CA HIS A 11 -2.50 13.31 7.20
C HIS A 11 -3.25 11.97 7.26
N ILE A 12 -2.72 10.97 7.99
CA ILE A 12 -3.37 9.67 8.14
C ILE A 12 -4.72 9.78 8.86
N LYS A 13 -4.82 10.59 9.93
CA LYS A 13 -6.10 10.83 10.61
C LYS A 13 -7.16 11.39 9.68
N ILE A 14 -6.80 12.38 8.85
CA ILE A 14 -7.72 12.99 7.87
C ILE A 14 -8.20 11.95 6.86
N LEU A 15 -7.30 11.11 6.33
CA LEU A 15 -7.66 10.06 5.38
C LEU A 15 -8.55 8.98 6.00
N GLN A 16 -8.27 8.56 7.24
CA GLN A 16 -9.11 7.62 7.98
C GLN A 16 -10.51 8.19 8.20
N GLN A 17 -10.62 9.45 8.64
CA GLN A 17 -11.92 10.10 8.84
C GLN A 17 -12.74 10.18 7.54
N ARG A 18 -12.10 10.56 6.43
CA ARG A 18 -12.75 10.61 5.10
C ARG A 18 -13.22 9.22 4.66
N THR A 19 -12.38 8.21 4.88
CA THR A 19 -12.67 6.81 4.56
C THR A 19 -13.84 6.28 5.38
N GLN A 20 -13.83 6.52 6.69
CA GLN A 20 -14.92 6.12 7.59
C GLN A 20 -16.27 6.71 7.15
N ASN A 21 -16.28 8.01 6.81
CA ASN A 21 -17.48 8.68 6.33
C ASN A 21 -17.97 8.08 4.99
N ALA A 22 -17.07 7.84 4.05
CA ALA A 22 -17.40 7.23 2.76
C ALA A 22 -17.92 5.80 2.94
N LEU A 23 -17.28 4.98 3.75
CA LEU A 23 -17.70 3.59 4.04
C LEU A 23 -19.08 3.54 4.70
N LYS A 24 -19.31 4.39 5.71
CA LYS A 24 -20.61 4.49 6.39
C LYS A 24 -21.73 4.88 5.42
N ASN A 25 -21.50 5.86 4.56
CA ASN A 25 -22.49 6.32 3.59
C ASN A 25 -22.83 5.25 2.54
N ASN A 26 -21.89 4.36 2.22
CA ASN A 26 -22.05 3.30 1.23
C ASN A 26 -22.35 1.93 1.83
N LYS A 27 -22.50 1.82 3.16
CA LYS A 27 -22.73 0.54 3.88
C LYS A 27 -21.66 -0.53 3.58
N LEU A 28 -20.40 -0.10 3.50
CA LEU A 28 -19.25 -0.96 3.27
C LEU A 28 -18.42 -1.11 4.56
N ASN A 29 -17.70 -2.23 4.68
CA ASN A 29 -16.87 -2.51 5.85
C ASN A 29 -15.45 -1.93 5.75
N ALA A 30 -14.85 -1.98 4.56
CA ALA A 30 -13.48 -1.53 4.33
C ALA A 30 -13.23 -1.22 2.85
N LEU A 31 -12.15 -0.49 2.55
CA LEU A 31 -11.59 -0.31 1.22
C LEU A 31 -10.29 -1.09 1.11
N LEU A 32 -10.17 -1.87 0.05
CA LEU A 32 -8.93 -2.53 -0.35
C LEU A 32 -8.36 -1.80 -1.56
N ILE A 33 -7.17 -1.23 -1.42
CA ILE A 33 -6.53 -0.38 -2.41
C ILE A 33 -5.26 -1.07 -2.92
N HIS A 34 -5.24 -1.41 -4.20
CA HIS A 34 -4.09 -2.03 -4.87
C HIS A 34 -3.10 -0.97 -5.37
N SER A 35 -1.79 -1.19 -5.19
CA SER A 35 -0.75 -0.29 -5.74
C SER A 35 -0.66 -0.37 -7.27
N GLY A 36 -1.09 -1.49 -7.87
CA GLY A 36 -1.06 -1.75 -9.30
C GLY A 36 -0.06 -2.84 -9.68
N GLU A 37 0.06 -3.10 -10.98
CA GLU A 37 0.91 -4.15 -11.54
C GLU A 37 1.76 -3.60 -12.69
N PRO A 38 2.96 -4.14 -12.93
CA PRO A 38 3.72 -3.84 -14.14
C PRO A 38 2.93 -4.26 -15.38
N GLN A 39 2.85 -3.40 -16.38
CA GLN A 39 2.16 -3.70 -17.63
C GLN A 39 3.16 -4.25 -18.66
N GLY A 40 2.93 -5.46 -19.15
CA GLY A 40 3.73 -6.06 -20.22
C GLY A 40 3.59 -5.32 -21.54
N VAL A 41 4.67 -5.30 -22.34
CA VAL A 41 4.66 -4.84 -23.72
C VAL A 41 4.10 -5.95 -24.62
N PHE A 42 3.29 -5.57 -25.61
CA PHE A 42 2.62 -6.55 -26.48
C PHE A 42 3.64 -7.45 -27.23
N LEU A 43 3.52 -8.77 -27.04
CA LEU A 43 4.39 -9.81 -27.60
C LEU A 43 5.86 -9.71 -27.17
N ASP A 44 6.15 -9.10 -26.03
CA ASP A 44 7.49 -8.96 -25.46
C ASP A 44 7.50 -9.43 -24.00
N ASP A 45 8.67 -9.72 -23.45
CA ASP A 45 8.87 -10.03 -22.03
C ASP A 45 9.23 -8.79 -21.18
N TYR A 46 9.36 -7.63 -21.84
CA TYR A 46 9.58 -6.34 -21.21
C TYR A 46 8.30 -5.72 -20.63
N HIS A 47 8.47 -4.80 -19.66
CA HIS A 47 7.39 -4.06 -19.02
C HIS A 47 7.52 -2.55 -19.21
N TYR A 48 6.38 -1.86 -19.34
CA TYR A 48 6.34 -0.41 -19.23
C TYR A 48 6.79 0.04 -17.82
N PRO A 49 7.32 1.28 -17.68
CA PRO A 49 7.65 1.83 -16.38
C PRO A 49 6.44 1.81 -15.44
N PHE A 50 6.59 1.18 -14.28
CA PHE A 50 5.53 1.09 -13.29
C PHE A 50 5.10 2.48 -12.80
N ARG A 51 3.78 2.66 -12.66
CA ARG A 51 3.16 3.87 -12.09
C ARG A 51 2.18 3.46 -11.00
N ALA A 52 2.54 3.72 -9.74
CA ALA A 52 1.67 3.43 -8.62
C ALA A 52 0.32 4.14 -8.72
N ASN A 53 -0.75 3.41 -8.39
CA ASN A 53 -2.11 3.89 -8.30
C ASN A 53 -2.18 5.16 -7.43
N PRO A 54 -2.73 6.28 -7.95
CA PRO A 54 -2.91 7.52 -7.19
C PRO A 54 -3.65 7.33 -5.87
N HIS A 55 -4.65 6.45 -5.83
CA HIS A 55 -5.40 6.17 -4.61
C HIS A 55 -4.56 5.45 -3.55
N PHE A 56 -3.55 4.67 -3.95
CA PHE A 56 -2.63 4.00 -3.03
C PHE A 56 -1.58 4.99 -2.49
N LYS A 57 -0.86 5.68 -3.39
CA LYS A 57 0.21 6.61 -2.99
C LYS A 57 -0.30 7.89 -2.29
N ALA A 58 -1.61 8.13 -2.30
CA ALA A 58 -2.22 9.18 -1.49
C ALA A 58 -2.07 8.90 0.02
N TRP A 59 -1.99 7.62 0.42
CA TRP A 59 -1.86 7.24 1.83
C TRP A 59 -0.43 7.24 2.31
N LEU A 60 0.49 6.77 1.47
CA LEU A 60 1.86 6.47 1.86
C LEU A 60 2.86 6.65 0.70
N PRO A 61 4.13 6.95 1.00
CA PRO A 61 5.10 7.36 -0.03
C PRO A 61 5.77 6.17 -0.75
N ILE A 62 5.03 5.11 -1.07
CA ILE A 62 5.51 4.01 -1.91
C ILE A 62 5.03 4.24 -3.34
N THR A 63 5.97 4.54 -4.25
CA THR A 63 5.66 4.84 -5.66
C THR A 63 6.22 3.83 -6.65
N GLN A 64 7.24 3.05 -6.24
CA GLN A 64 8.01 2.19 -7.14
C GLN A 64 7.77 0.69 -6.94
N VAL A 65 7.00 0.30 -5.91
CA VAL A 65 6.75 -1.10 -5.57
C VAL A 65 5.33 -1.50 -5.99
N ALA A 66 5.24 -2.42 -6.95
CA ALA A 66 3.99 -3.00 -7.42
C ALA A 66 3.48 -4.10 -6.47
N HIS A 67 2.27 -4.60 -6.70
CA HIS A 67 1.65 -5.71 -5.97
C HIS A 67 1.49 -5.49 -4.45
N CYS A 68 1.52 -4.24 -4.00
CA CYS A 68 1.23 -3.88 -2.61
C CYS A 68 -0.27 -3.67 -2.44
N TRP A 69 -0.77 -4.00 -1.25
CA TRP A 69 -2.18 -3.86 -0.91
C TRP A 69 -2.36 -3.10 0.39
N LEU A 70 -3.29 -2.14 0.39
CA LEU A 70 -3.64 -1.36 1.56
C LEU A 70 -5.11 -1.59 1.91
N LEU A 71 -5.39 -2.10 3.12
CA LEU A 71 -6.73 -2.24 3.65
C LEU A 71 -6.98 -1.15 4.71
N VAL A 72 -8.07 -0.41 4.52
CA VAL A 72 -8.49 0.69 5.40
C VAL A 72 -9.97 0.58 5.72
N ASP A 73 -10.33 0.68 6.99
CA ASP A 73 -11.71 0.70 7.48
C ASP A 73 -12.09 2.07 8.08
N GLY A 74 -11.14 3.01 8.16
CA GLY A 74 -11.31 4.32 8.76
C GLY A 74 -11.33 4.34 10.29
N VAL A 75 -11.09 3.20 10.96
CA VAL A 75 -11.13 3.06 12.43
C VAL A 75 -9.88 2.40 12.96
N SER A 76 -9.58 1.20 12.47
CA SER A 76 -8.41 0.42 12.84
C SER A 76 -7.16 0.95 12.16
N LYS A 77 -6.00 0.58 12.69
CA LYS A 77 -4.73 0.88 12.04
C LYS A 77 -4.73 0.28 10.63
N PRO A 78 -4.42 1.05 9.57
CA PRO A 78 -4.37 0.53 8.20
C PRO A 78 -3.41 -0.65 8.05
N LYS A 79 -3.82 -1.68 7.32
CA LYS A 79 -3.00 -2.87 7.07
C LYS A 79 -2.35 -2.77 5.69
N LEU A 80 -1.04 -2.95 5.63
CA LEU A 80 -0.24 -2.87 4.42
C LEU A 80 0.45 -4.20 4.17
N TRP A 81 0.09 -4.86 3.06
CA TRP A 81 0.88 -5.95 2.50
C TRP A 81 1.91 -5.36 1.54
N PHE A 82 3.18 -5.44 1.93
CA PHE A 82 4.30 -4.92 1.16
C PHE A 82 4.95 -6.04 0.36
N TYR A 83 4.92 -5.92 -0.97
CA TYR A 83 5.54 -6.87 -1.87
C TYR A 83 7.06 -6.73 -1.82
N SER A 84 7.72 -7.81 -1.40
CA SER A 84 9.16 -7.90 -1.32
C SER A 84 9.51 -9.36 -1.65
N PRO A 85 9.65 -9.69 -2.94
CA PRO A 85 9.92 -11.04 -3.39
C PRO A 85 11.29 -11.47 -2.90
N ILE A 86 11.45 -12.77 -2.64
CA ILE A 86 12.75 -13.35 -2.32
C ILE A 86 13.19 -14.15 -3.54
N ASP A 87 13.99 -13.54 -4.40
CA ASP A 87 14.57 -14.20 -5.56
C ASP A 87 16.04 -13.79 -5.78
N TYR A 88 16.71 -14.51 -6.67
CA TYR A 88 18.13 -14.29 -7.00
C TYR A 88 18.35 -13.12 -7.97
N TRP A 89 17.32 -12.69 -8.69
CA TRP A 89 17.42 -11.78 -9.82
C TRP A 89 17.31 -10.30 -9.41
N HIS A 90 16.55 -10.02 -8.35
CA HIS A 90 16.25 -8.67 -7.92
C HIS A 90 16.95 -8.31 -6.60
N SER A 91 17.49 -7.09 -6.55
CA SER A 91 17.88 -6.50 -5.27
C SER A 91 16.60 -6.11 -4.52
N ILE A 92 16.43 -6.68 -3.33
CA ILE A 92 15.22 -6.51 -2.53
C ILE A 92 15.45 -5.29 -1.64
N ASP A 93 14.60 -4.28 -1.78
CA ASP A 93 14.55 -3.20 -0.80
C ASP A 93 14.17 -3.81 0.55
N SER A 94 14.99 -3.53 1.59
CA SER A 94 14.65 -3.95 2.94
C SER A 94 13.27 -3.39 3.32
N LEU A 95 12.57 -4.08 4.22
CA LEU A 95 11.31 -3.55 4.75
C LEU A 95 11.52 -2.10 5.16
N PRO A 96 10.62 -1.18 4.75
CA PRO A 96 10.84 0.22 5.00
C PRO A 96 10.97 0.48 6.50
N ASP A 97 12.04 1.18 6.89
CA ASP A 97 12.25 1.69 8.23
C ASP A 97 12.24 3.22 8.16
N SER A 98 11.03 3.78 8.16
CA SER A 98 10.81 5.20 7.93
C SER A 98 9.67 5.74 8.77
N PHE A 99 9.59 7.06 8.87
CA PHE A 99 8.66 7.77 9.76
C PHE A 99 7.18 7.40 9.56
N TRP A 100 6.80 6.94 8.37
CA TRP A 100 5.42 6.62 8.03
C TRP A 100 5.02 5.19 8.43
N VAL A 101 5.99 4.29 8.59
CA VAL A 101 5.76 2.84 8.77
C VAL A 101 5.01 2.56 10.07
N LYS A 102 5.29 3.34 11.12
CA LYS A 102 4.60 3.26 12.41
C LYS A 102 3.09 3.50 12.33
N GLU A 103 2.59 4.12 11.26
CA GLU A 103 1.15 4.38 11.07
C GLU A 103 0.42 3.19 10.42
N PHE A 104 1.13 2.14 10.00
CA PHE A 104 0.57 0.94 9.38
C PHE A 104 0.89 -0.33 10.17
N GLU A 105 0.05 -1.34 10.03
CA GLU A 105 0.39 -2.72 10.35
C GLU A 105 0.99 -3.37 9.09
N LEU A 106 2.26 -3.74 9.14
CA LEU A 106 3.03 -4.17 7.97
C LEU A 106 3.09 -5.70 7.89
N PHE A 107 2.68 -6.24 6.75
CA PHE A 107 2.75 -7.65 6.42
C PHE A 107 3.68 -7.86 5.22
N HIS A 108 4.58 -8.83 5.32
CA HIS A 108 5.48 -9.17 4.22
C HIS A 108 4.77 -10.06 3.21
N LEU A 109 4.80 -9.66 1.93
CA LEU A 109 4.21 -10.42 0.83
C LEU A 109 5.32 -10.91 -0.11
N LYS A 110 5.60 -12.22 -0.06
CA LYS A 110 6.67 -12.86 -0.86
C LYS A 110 6.23 -13.13 -2.29
N GLN A 111 5.00 -13.61 -2.47
CA GLN A 111 4.38 -13.78 -3.78
C GLN A 111 3.10 -12.96 -3.84
N ALA A 112 2.85 -12.29 -4.97
CA ALA A 112 1.68 -11.43 -5.13
C ALA A 112 0.35 -12.17 -4.85
N ASN A 113 0.28 -13.46 -5.19
CA ASN A 113 -0.91 -14.30 -5.01
C ASN A 113 -1.19 -14.68 -3.55
N ASP A 114 -0.22 -14.55 -2.64
CA ASP A 114 -0.37 -14.90 -1.22
C ASP A 114 -1.35 -13.96 -0.50
N ILE A 115 -1.69 -12.81 -1.10
CA ILE A 115 -2.65 -11.85 -0.54
C ILE A 115 -4.01 -12.50 -0.21
N LYS A 116 -4.39 -13.54 -0.95
CA LYS A 116 -5.63 -14.29 -0.73
C LYS A 116 -5.70 -14.91 0.66
N GLN A 117 -4.57 -15.28 1.24
CA GLN A 117 -4.49 -15.86 2.58
C GLN A 117 -4.55 -14.79 3.67
N GLY A 118 -4.10 -13.56 3.39
CA GLY A 118 -4.07 -12.47 4.36
C GLY A 118 -5.39 -11.71 4.51
N LEU A 119 -6.33 -11.89 3.58
CA LEU A 119 -7.65 -11.23 3.59
C LEU A 119 -8.77 -12.10 4.21
N LEU A 120 -8.48 -13.36 4.54
CA LEU A 120 -9.36 -14.31 5.23
C LEU A 120 -9.08 -14.29 6.74
#